data_AF-A0AAT9IUG0-F1
#
_entry.id   AF-A0AAT9IUG0-F1
#
_cell.length_a   1.000
_cell.length_b   1.000
_cell.length_c   1.000
_cell.angle_alpha   90.00
_cell.angle_beta   90.00
_cell.angle_gamma   90.00
#
_symmetry.space_group_name_H-M   'P 1'
#
loop_
_entity.id
_entity.type
_entity.pdbx_description
1 polymer ?
#
loop_
_entity_poly.entity_id
_entity_poly.type
_entity_poly.pdbx_seq_one_letter_code
_entity_poly.pdbx_strand_id
1 'polypeptide(L)'
;MSVLVIKFGGSVLTSESALQRAVAEIYRYVRDAHKVIAVVSAFKGQTDQLLRLAGSYTQASVSSATPHLVATGEMRAATLLAMAAERSGIVTQFRSANEIGLIAEGEHLNANPVSIRAEVLTGDLEKVDLVVVPGYVAENAAGEPVLMGRGGSDLTAVYIAQALGIDARLIKDVDAVYDGDPATVGDSVRPYESLSWDEALKIAFPVVQGKAMRFAADNGLTVQVAGLAKGYETTLGTTTAYRKASVLKRPIRIAVMGAGGVGSKFLERCLEWPELIEVDRILVRDASKRRDHPLAAKFTSDARSFVRNDVDVFVDIGTGVSPSAELLEGFLKAGVSVTSANKQAVAASADKLRAAAKASGAMLTYSASVGGGAPIIEALKRAVAAGHKVKSLAGVLNGTSNFVIDQVEAGKTFDAAMDEARRLGFAEPDSTADLDGTDVGAKLKLLRDIAFPGQSPKHIEVGQITEDSLVIPAGKGLRYVARAYPTPEGLQGSMKLEVLDADHYLVGARGEQNRAIIELDNDETWYVTGKGAGAWPTSESLLADTLQIAREMPLK
;
A
#
# COMPACT_ATOMS: atom_id res chain seq x y z
N MET A 1 11.46 10.21 -6.75
CA MET A 1 10.49 9.63 -5.79
C MET A 1 10.79 10.20 -4.42
N SER A 2 9.77 10.60 -3.66
CA SER A 2 9.94 11.14 -2.30
C SER A 2 10.02 10.05 -1.25
N VAL A 3 10.80 10.26 -0.18
CA VAL A 3 10.88 9.36 0.97
C VAL A 3 10.03 9.92 2.11
N LEU A 4 9.34 9.05 2.86
CA LEU A 4 8.59 9.41 4.06
C LEU A 4 9.05 8.56 5.25
N VAL A 5 9.30 9.20 6.38
CA VAL A 5 9.45 8.49 7.66
C VAL A 5 8.11 8.49 8.37
N ILE A 6 7.56 7.31 8.61
CA ILE A 6 6.23 7.14 9.19
C ILE A 6 6.35 6.35 10.48
N LYS A 7 5.82 6.90 11.56
CA LYS A 7 5.84 6.25 12.87
C LYS A 7 4.49 5.67 13.21
N PHE A 8 4.46 4.40 13.60
CA PHE A 8 3.28 3.72 14.15
C PHE A 8 3.44 3.50 15.65
N GLY A 9 2.63 4.18 16.46
CA GLY A 9 2.65 4.08 17.92
C GLY A 9 1.72 3.02 18.49
N GLY A 10 1.90 2.69 19.77
CA GLY A 10 1.00 1.77 20.48
C GLY A 10 -0.46 2.24 20.58
N SER A 11 -0.75 3.54 20.39
CA SER A 11 -2.14 4.00 20.28
C SER A 11 -2.83 3.51 19.00
N VAL A 12 -2.06 3.24 17.94
CA VAL A 12 -2.52 2.68 16.68
C VAL A 12 -2.33 1.16 16.63
N LEU A 13 -1.17 0.68 17.10
CA LEU A 13 -0.84 -0.74 17.19
C LEU A 13 -1.40 -1.35 18.48
N THR A 14 -2.73 -1.43 18.57
CA THR A 14 -3.43 -1.93 19.75
C THR A 14 -3.32 -3.45 19.92
N SER A 15 -3.12 -4.17 18.83
CA SER A 15 -3.03 -5.63 18.75
C SER A 15 -2.37 -6.04 17.43
N GLU A 16 -2.13 -7.34 17.25
CA GLU A 16 -1.67 -7.88 15.95
C GLU A 16 -2.68 -7.65 14.82
N SER A 17 -3.99 -7.64 15.11
CA SER A 17 -5.00 -7.32 14.10
C SER A 17 -4.91 -5.89 13.58
N ALA A 18 -4.39 -4.95 14.38
CA ALA A 18 -4.18 -3.57 13.95
C ALA A 18 -3.06 -3.40 12.90
N LEU A 19 -2.18 -4.39 12.76
CA LEU A 19 -1.09 -4.35 11.76
C LEU A 19 -1.63 -4.20 10.34
N GLN A 20 -2.77 -4.82 10.03
CA GLN A 20 -3.36 -4.72 8.70
C GLN A 20 -3.81 -3.31 8.37
N ARG A 21 -4.23 -2.52 9.37
CA ARG A 21 -4.55 -1.11 9.19
C ARG A 21 -3.31 -0.26 8.94
N ALA A 22 -2.20 -0.58 9.63
CA ALA A 22 -0.91 0.06 9.38
C ALA A 22 -0.37 -0.27 7.97
N VAL A 23 -0.51 -1.52 7.52
CA VAL A 23 -0.15 -1.92 6.14
C VAL A 23 -0.97 -1.14 5.11
N ALA A 24 -2.27 -0.96 5.30
CA ALA A 24 -3.09 -0.16 4.38
C ALA A 24 -2.61 1.30 4.29
N GLU A 25 -2.25 1.88 5.42
CA GLU A 25 -1.71 3.24 5.46
C GLU A 25 -0.34 3.32 4.76
N ILE A 26 0.54 2.34 4.95
CA ILE A 26 1.81 2.27 4.22
C ILE A 26 1.56 2.09 2.71
N TYR A 27 0.67 1.18 2.35
CA TYR A 27 0.34 0.89 0.96
C TYR A 27 -0.20 2.12 0.24
N ARG A 28 -0.99 2.97 0.93
CA ARG A 28 -1.44 4.26 0.41
C ARG A 28 -0.27 5.11 -0.08
N TYR A 29 0.80 5.23 0.71
CA TYR A 29 1.96 6.04 0.33
C TYR A 29 2.82 5.38 -0.76
N VAL A 30 3.02 4.07 -0.69
CA VAL A 30 3.73 3.31 -1.73
C VAL A 30 3.00 3.46 -3.07
N ARG A 31 1.68 3.37 -3.06
CA ARG A 31 0.81 3.61 -4.20
C ARG A 31 0.94 5.03 -4.75
N ASP A 32 1.13 6.01 -3.87
CA ASP A 32 1.43 7.41 -4.20
C ASP A 32 2.91 7.65 -4.62
N ALA A 33 3.69 6.57 -4.80
CA ALA A 33 5.12 6.54 -5.16
C ALA A 33 6.06 7.21 -4.15
N HIS A 34 5.67 7.16 -2.89
CA HIS A 34 6.60 7.36 -1.81
C HIS A 34 7.33 6.06 -1.48
N LYS A 35 8.62 6.19 -1.21
CA LYS A 35 9.39 5.20 -0.48
C LYS A 35 9.16 5.43 1.02
N VAL A 36 8.96 4.37 1.80
CA VAL A 36 8.54 4.50 3.21
C VAL A 36 9.57 3.89 4.14
N ILE A 37 9.92 4.61 5.21
CA ILE A 37 10.59 4.08 6.39
C ILE A 37 9.57 4.03 7.52
N ALA A 38 9.13 2.84 7.91
CA ALA A 38 8.19 2.64 9.00
C ALA A 38 8.92 2.41 10.33
N VAL A 39 8.80 3.35 11.25
CA VAL A 39 9.28 3.23 12.63
C VAL A 39 8.16 2.69 13.50
N VAL A 40 8.37 1.51 14.08
CA VAL A 40 7.31 0.72 14.71
C VAL A 40 7.54 0.64 16.21
N SER A 41 6.54 1.01 17.00
CA SER A 41 6.50 0.76 18.46
C SER A 41 6.00 -0.65 18.78
N ALA A 42 6.27 -1.13 20.00
CA ALA A 42 5.59 -2.30 20.54
C ALA A 42 4.05 -2.10 20.60
N PHE A 43 3.31 -3.21 20.69
CA PHE A 43 1.87 -3.14 20.86
C PHE A 43 1.46 -2.42 22.15
N LYS A 44 0.25 -1.85 22.17
CA LYS A 44 -0.28 -1.08 23.31
C LYS A 44 -0.06 -1.80 24.65
N GLY A 45 0.63 -1.13 25.58
CA GLY A 45 0.89 -1.63 26.94
C GLY A 45 1.97 -2.70 27.07
N GLN A 46 2.52 -3.22 25.96
CA GLN A 46 3.52 -4.28 25.98
C GLN A 46 4.86 -3.81 26.56
N THR A 47 5.33 -2.62 26.18
CA THR A 47 6.54 -2.02 26.75
C THR A 47 6.45 -1.90 28.27
N ASP A 48 5.32 -1.37 28.77
CA ASP A 48 5.10 -1.21 30.21
C ASP A 48 5.02 -2.56 30.94
N GLN A 49 4.42 -3.57 30.30
CA GLN A 49 4.40 -4.94 30.84
C GLN A 49 5.80 -5.52 30.96
N LEU A 50 6.64 -5.38 29.94
CA LEU A 50 8.02 -5.89 29.92
C LEU A 50 8.90 -5.14 30.93
N LEU A 51 8.73 -3.83 31.07
CA LEU A 51 9.41 -3.03 32.09
C LEU A 51 9.01 -3.46 33.51
N ARG A 52 7.70 -3.67 33.78
CA ARG A 52 7.24 -4.19 35.08
C ARG A 52 7.77 -5.59 35.35
N LEU A 53 7.80 -6.45 34.34
CA LEU A 53 8.35 -7.80 34.45
C LEU A 53 9.83 -7.75 34.81
N ALA A 54 10.63 -6.96 34.10
CA ALA A 54 12.04 -6.74 34.43
C ALA A 54 12.19 -6.27 35.89
N GLY A 55 11.41 -5.28 36.28
CA GLY A 55 11.40 -4.72 37.64
C GLY A 55 11.09 -5.76 38.73
N SER A 56 10.26 -6.76 38.45
CA SER A 56 9.95 -7.82 39.43
C SER A 56 11.12 -8.77 39.71
N TYR A 57 12.14 -8.78 38.85
CA TYR A 57 13.35 -9.60 39.02
C TYR A 57 14.58 -8.79 39.48
N THR A 58 14.48 -7.46 39.58
CA THR A 58 15.60 -6.58 39.92
C THR A 58 15.36 -5.85 41.24
N GLN A 59 16.26 -6.01 42.22
CA GLN A 59 16.18 -5.34 43.52
C GLN A 59 16.90 -3.98 43.49
N ALA A 60 16.18 -2.93 43.11
CA ALA A 60 16.59 -1.51 43.11
C ALA A 60 17.64 -1.03 42.08
N SER A 61 18.43 -1.92 41.45
CA SER A 61 19.30 -1.57 40.32
C SER A 61 18.69 -1.93 38.96
N VAL A 62 18.91 -1.10 37.95
CA VAL A 62 18.54 -1.42 36.56
C VAL A 62 19.48 -2.52 36.05
N SER A 63 18.92 -3.65 35.64
CA SER A 63 19.70 -4.73 35.01
C SER A 63 20.08 -4.36 33.58
N SER A 64 21.31 -4.69 33.17
CA SER A 64 21.73 -4.61 31.76
C SER A 64 20.90 -5.52 30.84
N ALA A 65 20.20 -6.52 31.38
CA ALA A 65 19.28 -7.36 30.63
C ALA A 65 17.92 -6.67 30.33
N THR A 66 17.59 -5.56 31.00
CA THR A 66 16.28 -4.92 30.87
C THR A 66 16.02 -4.42 29.45
N PRO A 67 16.94 -3.72 28.75
CA PRO A 67 16.69 -3.30 27.38
C PRO A 67 16.51 -4.47 26.42
N HIS A 68 17.25 -5.56 26.58
CA HIS A 68 17.07 -6.78 25.77
C HIS A 68 15.65 -7.34 25.91
N LEU A 69 15.13 -7.45 27.14
CA LEU A 69 13.77 -7.95 27.37
C LEU A 69 12.74 -7.02 26.73
N VAL A 70 12.86 -5.71 26.93
CA VAL A 70 11.89 -4.73 26.42
C VAL A 70 11.92 -4.66 24.89
N ALA A 71 13.10 -4.83 24.27
CA ALA A 71 13.27 -4.88 22.83
C ALA A 71 12.43 -5.97 22.14
N THR A 72 12.16 -7.09 22.83
CA THR A 72 11.37 -8.20 22.27
C THR A 72 9.95 -7.78 21.87
N GLY A 73 9.35 -6.81 22.57
CA GLY A 73 8.00 -6.35 22.26
C GLY A 73 7.93 -5.60 20.93
N GLU A 74 8.87 -4.67 20.73
CA GLU A 74 8.93 -3.88 19.50
C GLU A 74 9.46 -4.69 18.32
N MET A 75 10.44 -5.57 18.55
CA MET A 75 10.95 -6.48 17.53
C MET A 75 9.83 -7.38 16.99
N ARG A 76 8.96 -7.91 17.86
CA ARG A 76 7.77 -8.67 17.45
C ARG A 76 6.84 -7.81 16.58
N ALA A 77 6.49 -6.60 17.00
CA ALA A 77 5.59 -5.75 16.24
C ALA A 77 6.16 -5.35 14.87
N ALA A 78 7.43 -4.95 14.81
CA ALA A 78 8.11 -4.52 13.59
C ALA A 78 8.28 -5.66 12.58
N THR A 79 8.70 -6.85 13.04
CA THR A 79 8.87 -8.01 12.14
C THR A 79 7.53 -8.53 11.61
N LEU A 80 6.48 -8.57 12.45
CA LEU A 80 5.14 -8.93 11.99
C LEU A 80 4.56 -7.90 11.01
N LEU A 81 4.85 -6.60 11.18
CA LEU A 81 4.46 -5.56 10.22
C LEU A 81 5.14 -5.79 8.87
N ALA A 82 6.44 -6.06 8.86
CA ALA A 82 7.20 -6.34 7.64
C ALA A 82 6.61 -7.54 6.88
N MET A 83 6.39 -8.66 7.57
CA MET A 83 5.76 -9.86 6.98
C MET A 83 4.34 -9.60 6.47
N ALA A 84 3.55 -8.78 7.18
CA ALA A 84 2.22 -8.39 6.75
C ALA A 84 2.26 -7.51 5.49
N ALA A 85 3.21 -6.58 5.39
CA ALA A 85 3.41 -5.74 4.23
C ALA A 85 3.82 -6.55 2.99
N GLU A 86 4.75 -7.51 3.15
CA GLU A 86 5.14 -8.45 2.10
C GLU A 86 3.96 -9.30 1.60
N ARG A 87 3.11 -9.78 2.51
CA ARG A 87 1.90 -10.52 2.17
C ARG A 87 0.94 -9.69 1.33
N SER A 88 0.82 -8.39 1.62
CA SER A 88 0.02 -7.43 0.85
C SER A 88 0.70 -6.94 -0.43
N GLY A 89 1.94 -7.35 -0.69
CA GLY A 89 2.65 -7.12 -1.94
C GLY A 89 3.56 -5.91 -1.98
N ILE A 90 3.90 -5.35 -0.81
CA ILE A 90 4.88 -4.28 -0.67
C ILE A 90 6.28 -4.90 -0.60
N VAL A 91 7.19 -4.49 -1.48
CA VAL A 91 8.59 -4.94 -1.41
C VAL A 91 9.23 -4.32 -0.17
N THR A 92 9.62 -5.16 0.79
CA THR A 92 9.95 -4.74 2.15
C THR A 92 11.33 -5.22 2.57
N GLN A 93 12.04 -4.41 3.35
CA GLN A 93 13.26 -4.79 4.07
C GLN A 93 13.07 -4.50 5.56
N PHE A 94 13.39 -5.45 6.42
CA PHE A 94 13.50 -5.19 7.85
C PHE A 94 14.93 -4.77 8.20
N ARG A 95 15.08 -3.82 9.13
CA ARG A 95 16.36 -3.45 9.73
C ARG A 95 16.24 -3.28 11.23
N SER A 96 17.13 -3.90 12.01
CA SER A 96 17.26 -3.61 13.44
C SER A 96 18.10 -2.36 13.71
N ALA A 97 18.03 -1.84 14.94
CA ALA A 97 18.74 -0.63 15.36
C ALA A 97 20.26 -0.69 15.09
N ASN A 98 20.88 -1.84 15.29
CA ASN A 98 22.30 -2.06 15.04
C ASN A 98 22.66 -2.06 13.54
N GLU A 99 21.81 -2.65 12.69
CA GLU A 99 22.02 -2.68 11.24
C GLU A 99 21.97 -1.29 10.62
N ILE A 100 21.16 -0.38 11.17
CA ILE A 100 21.13 1.03 10.78
C ILE A 100 22.14 1.88 11.56
N GLY A 101 22.91 1.28 12.48
CA GLY A 101 23.88 1.98 13.31
C GLY A 101 23.29 3.07 14.19
N LEU A 102 22.08 2.87 14.73
CA LEU A 102 21.43 3.80 15.64
C LEU A 102 22.11 3.73 17.02
N ILE A 103 23.00 4.68 17.26
CA ILE A 103 23.74 4.82 18.52
C ILE A 103 23.09 5.89 19.40
N ALA A 104 22.99 5.62 20.70
CA ALA A 104 22.44 6.53 21.69
C ALA A 104 23.28 6.60 22.98
N GLU A 105 23.26 7.76 23.62
CA GLU A 105 23.99 8.08 24.85
C GLU A 105 23.06 8.52 25.98
N GLY A 106 23.50 8.35 27.23
CA GLY A 106 22.76 8.75 28.43
C GLY A 106 22.36 7.55 29.30
N GLU A 107 21.27 7.70 30.05
CA GLU A 107 20.79 6.65 30.94
C GLU A 107 20.30 5.43 30.15
N HIS A 108 20.58 4.23 30.66
CA HIS A 108 20.31 2.95 29.99
C HIS A 108 18.83 2.74 29.59
N LEU A 109 17.90 3.37 30.31
CA LEU A 109 16.46 3.31 30.04
C LEU A 109 15.88 4.60 29.41
N ASN A 110 16.70 5.62 29.19
CA ASN A 110 16.28 6.94 28.70
C ASN A 110 17.38 7.64 27.88
N ALA A 111 18.02 6.91 26.96
CA ALA A 111 19.10 7.41 26.12
C ALA A 111 18.59 8.38 25.03
N ASN A 112 19.51 9.14 24.43
CA ASN A 112 19.26 10.05 23.31
C ASN A 112 20.09 9.62 22.09
N PRO A 113 19.51 9.61 20.88
CA PRO A 113 20.25 9.23 19.69
C PRO A 113 21.34 10.26 19.38
N VAL A 114 22.51 9.76 18.98
CA VAL A 114 23.69 10.58 18.63
C VAL A 114 24.28 10.24 17.27
N SER A 115 23.98 9.06 16.71
CA SER A 115 24.45 8.66 15.38
C SER A 115 23.51 7.66 14.71
N ILE A 116 23.48 7.68 13.38
CA ILE A 116 22.81 6.70 12.52
C ILE A 116 23.54 6.60 11.18
N ARG A 117 23.56 5.41 10.57
CA ARG A 117 24.04 5.15 9.20
C ARG A 117 22.90 5.34 8.21
N ALA A 118 22.59 6.60 7.89
CA ALA A 118 21.52 6.95 6.96
C ALA A 118 21.70 6.31 5.56
N GLU A 119 22.95 6.08 5.15
CA GLU A 119 23.31 5.44 3.88
C GLU A 119 22.80 4.00 3.75
N VAL A 120 22.64 3.28 4.87
CA VAL A 120 22.05 1.94 4.88
C VAL A 120 20.57 2.01 4.48
N LEU A 121 19.84 2.98 5.06
CA LEU A 121 18.43 3.19 4.75
C LEU A 121 18.24 3.64 3.31
N THR A 122 19.02 4.62 2.84
CA THR A 122 18.90 5.09 1.44
C THR A 122 19.26 3.99 0.44
N GLY A 123 20.30 3.20 0.70
CA GLY A 123 20.70 2.09 -0.16
C GLY A 123 19.68 0.95 -0.21
N ASP A 124 18.91 0.74 0.87
CA ASP A 124 17.79 -0.19 0.85
C ASP A 124 16.61 0.35 0.02
N LEU A 125 16.28 1.64 0.14
CA LEU A 125 15.15 2.25 -0.58
C LEU A 125 15.35 2.33 -2.10
N GLU A 126 16.57 2.15 -2.60
CA GLU A 126 16.84 1.92 -4.03
C GLU A 126 16.24 0.59 -4.52
N LYS A 127 16.07 -0.39 -3.63
CA LYS A 127 15.69 -1.78 -3.95
C LYS A 127 14.28 -2.14 -3.49
N VAL A 128 13.81 -1.52 -2.41
CA VAL A 128 12.54 -1.83 -1.76
C VAL A 128 11.63 -0.61 -1.67
N ASP A 129 10.34 -0.82 -1.41
CA ASP A 129 9.36 0.26 -1.23
C ASP A 129 9.17 0.63 0.24
N LEU A 130 9.47 -0.30 1.15
CA LEU A 130 9.31 -0.17 2.59
C LEU A 130 10.56 -0.67 3.34
N VAL A 131 11.11 0.16 4.23
CA VAL A 131 12.04 -0.29 5.27
C VAL A 131 11.34 -0.23 6.62
N VAL A 132 11.34 -1.33 7.39
CA VAL A 132 10.72 -1.39 8.72
C VAL A 132 11.79 -1.42 9.81
N VAL A 133 11.66 -0.52 10.79
CA VAL A 133 12.64 -0.29 11.85
C VAL A 133 11.95 -0.26 13.23
N PRO A 134 12.47 -0.95 14.26
CA PRO A 134 12.03 -0.78 15.65
C PRO A 134 12.47 0.60 16.19
N GLY A 135 11.58 1.34 16.85
CA GLY A 135 11.83 2.73 17.26
C GLY A 135 12.30 3.00 18.69
N TYR A 136 12.22 2.07 19.63
CA TYR A 136 12.38 2.30 21.07
C TYR A 136 13.76 1.90 21.58
N VAL A 137 14.51 1.11 20.81
CA VAL A 137 15.81 0.55 21.19
C VAL A 137 16.90 1.10 20.27
N ALA A 138 18.05 1.41 20.86
CA ALA A 138 19.29 1.79 20.18
C ALA A 138 20.47 1.02 20.81
N GLU A 139 21.69 1.20 20.31
CA GLU A 139 22.92 0.70 20.95
C GLU A 139 23.72 1.83 21.58
N ASN A 140 24.47 1.57 22.64
CA ASN A 140 25.50 2.50 23.11
C ASN A 140 26.82 2.29 22.36
N ALA A 141 27.84 3.09 22.67
CA ALA A 141 29.17 2.98 22.04
C ALA A 141 29.88 1.62 22.28
N ALA A 142 29.43 0.84 23.27
CA ALA A 142 29.93 -0.51 23.55
C ALA A 142 29.15 -1.62 22.81
N GLY A 143 28.13 -1.26 22.03
CA GLY A 143 27.25 -2.22 21.33
C GLY A 143 26.19 -2.87 22.24
N GLU A 144 25.93 -2.30 23.41
CA GLU A 144 24.90 -2.79 24.33
C GLU A 144 23.56 -2.08 24.03
N PRO A 145 22.41 -2.78 24.07
CA PRO A 145 21.14 -2.14 23.82
C PRO A 145 20.75 -1.19 24.95
N VAL A 146 20.19 -0.04 24.56
CA VAL A 146 19.64 0.98 25.45
C VAL A 146 18.23 1.34 25.01
N LEU A 147 17.42 1.83 25.94
CA LEU A 147 16.05 2.29 25.64
C LEU A 147 16.01 3.80 25.52
N MET A 148 15.19 4.28 24.60
CA MET A 148 15.07 5.70 24.26
C MET A 148 14.16 6.48 25.23
N GLY A 149 13.58 5.80 26.22
CA GLY A 149 12.67 6.37 27.21
C GLY A 149 11.32 6.79 26.62
N ARG A 150 10.53 7.52 27.41
CA ARG A 150 9.15 7.90 27.03
C ARG A 150 9.14 8.69 25.72
N GLY A 151 8.37 8.20 24.74
CA GLY A 151 8.33 8.78 23.40
C GLY A 151 9.48 8.37 22.50
N GLY A 152 10.26 7.35 22.89
CA GLY A 152 11.43 6.88 22.17
C GLY A 152 11.21 6.62 20.68
N SER A 153 10.15 5.90 20.32
CA SER A 153 9.84 5.64 18.90
C SER A 153 9.45 6.91 18.12
N ASP A 154 8.83 7.92 18.76
CA ASP A 154 8.59 9.22 18.10
C ASP A 154 9.93 9.92 17.86
N LEU A 155 10.83 9.91 18.85
CA LEU A 155 12.17 10.49 18.74
C LEU A 155 13.01 9.82 17.64
N THR A 156 13.00 8.49 17.56
CA THR A 156 13.71 7.74 16.52
C THR A 156 13.20 8.09 15.12
N ALA A 157 11.89 8.23 14.94
CA ALA A 157 11.33 8.65 13.66
C ALA A 157 11.77 10.06 13.25
N VAL A 158 11.73 11.02 14.18
CA VAL A 158 12.21 12.38 13.93
C VAL A 158 13.73 12.39 13.68
N TYR A 159 14.50 11.57 14.40
CA TYR A 159 15.94 11.46 14.22
C TYR A 159 16.33 10.89 12.85
N ILE A 160 15.65 9.84 12.40
CA ILE A 160 15.84 9.28 11.05
C ILE A 160 15.48 10.34 9.99
N ALA A 161 14.36 11.05 10.17
CA ALA A 161 13.92 12.09 9.26
C ALA A 161 14.95 13.24 9.17
N GLN A 162 15.51 13.65 10.31
CA GLN A 162 16.61 14.62 10.41
C GLN A 162 17.83 14.17 9.60
N ALA A 163 18.30 12.94 9.82
CA ALA A 163 19.49 12.42 9.16
C ALA A 163 19.34 12.29 7.63
N LEU A 164 18.09 12.17 7.16
CA LEU A 164 17.74 12.10 5.74
C LEU A 164 17.33 13.45 5.14
N GLY A 165 17.20 14.51 5.95
CA GLY A 165 16.75 15.83 5.48
C GLY A 165 15.30 15.84 4.97
N ILE A 166 14.41 15.05 5.59
CA ILE A 166 12.99 14.91 5.22
C ILE A 166 12.08 15.07 6.44
N ASP A 167 10.77 15.09 6.21
CA ASP A 167 9.76 15.24 7.25
C ASP A 167 9.42 13.90 7.90
N ALA A 168 9.10 13.94 9.20
CA ALA A 168 8.55 12.82 9.94
C ALA A 168 7.02 12.92 10.05
N ARG A 169 6.32 11.82 9.81
CA ARG A 169 4.88 11.69 10.04
C ARG A 169 4.60 10.72 11.17
N LEU A 170 3.97 11.20 12.23
CA LEU A 170 3.58 10.42 13.39
C LEU A 170 2.11 10.01 13.26
N ILE A 171 1.88 8.73 13.01
CA ILE A 171 0.53 8.17 12.95
C ILE A 171 0.02 7.94 14.38
N LYS A 172 -1.12 8.57 14.68
CA LYS A 172 -1.78 8.54 15.98
C LYS A 172 -3.23 8.06 15.84
N ASP A 173 -3.87 7.81 16.97
CA ASP A 173 -5.29 7.50 17.10
C ASP A 173 -6.18 8.74 16.98
N VAL A 174 -5.58 9.93 16.99
CA VAL A 174 -6.18 11.19 16.58
C VAL A 174 -5.74 11.54 15.15
N ASP A 175 -6.61 12.23 14.43
CA ASP A 175 -6.42 12.58 13.02
C ASP A 175 -5.85 13.99 12.80
N ALA A 176 -5.77 14.80 13.85
CA ALA A 176 -5.18 16.12 13.89
C ALA A 176 -4.83 16.51 15.33
N VAL A 177 -4.10 17.61 15.50
CA VAL A 177 -4.06 18.34 16.78
C VAL A 177 -5.25 19.30 16.80
N TYR A 178 -5.93 19.38 17.94
CA TYR A 178 -7.13 20.19 18.14
C TYR A 178 -6.89 21.29 19.19
N ASP A 179 -7.69 22.36 19.18
CA ASP A 179 -7.65 23.43 20.20
C ASP A 179 -8.29 23.03 21.55
N GLY A 180 -8.80 21.81 21.66
CA GLY A 180 -9.25 21.16 22.89
C GLY A 180 -9.30 19.64 22.71
N ASP A 181 -9.59 18.89 23.78
CA ASP A 181 -9.73 17.44 23.70
C ASP A 181 -11.11 17.05 23.10
N PRO A 182 -11.14 16.43 21.90
CA PRO A 182 -12.40 16.02 21.27
C PRO A 182 -13.19 15.02 22.11
N ALA A 183 -12.52 14.20 22.93
CA ALA A 183 -13.18 13.22 23.79
C ALA A 183 -13.98 13.88 24.92
N THR A 184 -13.62 15.10 25.29
CA THR A 184 -14.24 15.86 26.39
C THR A 184 -15.22 16.91 25.86
N VAL A 185 -14.87 17.60 24.78
CA VAL A 185 -15.54 18.83 24.31
C VAL A 185 -16.37 18.60 23.03
N GLY A 186 -16.31 17.39 22.46
CA GLY A 186 -17.09 16.97 21.28
C GLY A 186 -16.74 17.77 20.03
N ASP A 187 -17.67 17.84 19.08
CA ASP A 187 -17.48 18.43 17.74
C ASP A 187 -17.20 19.95 17.70
N SER A 188 -17.16 20.61 18.85
CA SER A 188 -16.90 22.06 18.93
C SER A 188 -15.42 22.42 18.87
N VAL A 189 -14.52 21.43 19.01
CA VAL A 189 -13.08 21.61 18.84
C VAL A 189 -12.70 21.78 17.37
N ARG A 190 -11.71 22.62 17.10
CA ARG A 190 -11.25 22.91 15.74
C ARG A 190 -9.88 22.27 15.48
N PRO A 191 -9.72 21.52 14.39
CA PRO A 191 -8.43 20.96 14.02
C PRO A 191 -7.49 22.05 13.51
N TYR A 192 -6.22 21.96 13.90
CA TYR A 192 -5.15 22.75 13.31
C TYR A 192 -4.70 22.15 11.98
N GLU A 193 -4.46 23.01 10.99
CA GLU A 193 -3.75 22.67 9.76
C GLU A 193 -2.24 22.74 9.99
N SER A 194 -1.80 23.81 10.65
CA SER A 194 -0.43 23.96 11.15
C SER A 194 -0.42 24.50 12.57
N LEU A 195 0.62 24.16 13.33
CA LEU A 195 0.82 24.60 14.70
C LEU A 195 2.29 24.96 14.95
N SER A 196 2.55 26.16 15.46
CA SER A 196 3.90 26.60 15.80
C SER A 196 4.48 25.77 16.96
N TRP A 197 5.81 25.60 17.01
CA TRP A 197 6.47 24.84 18.07
C TRP A 197 6.17 25.37 19.48
N ASP A 198 6.08 26.69 19.65
CA ASP A 198 5.75 27.35 20.91
C ASP A 198 4.35 26.97 21.43
N GLU A 199 3.39 26.75 20.53
CA GLU A 199 2.05 26.31 20.88
C GLU A 199 1.95 24.79 20.98
N ALA A 200 2.60 24.06 20.06
CA ALA A 200 2.65 22.60 20.07
C ALA A 200 3.22 22.06 21.39
N LEU A 201 4.29 22.66 21.92
CA LEU A 201 4.85 22.27 23.21
C LEU A 201 3.89 22.47 24.39
N LYS A 202 2.86 23.32 24.25
CA LYS A 202 1.83 23.57 25.27
C LYS A 202 0.62 22.64 25.13
N ILE A 203 0.17 22.37 23.90
CA ILE A 203 -1.14 21.73 23.65
C ILE A 203 -1.08 20.40 22.90
N ALA A 204 0.02 20.09 22.20
CA ALA A 204 0.14 18.82 21.46
C ALA A 204 0.52 17.65 22.38
N PHE A 205 0.82 17.90 23.66
CA PHE A 205 0.88 16.85 24.67
C PHE A 205 -0.55 16.51 25.12
N PRO A 206 -0.98 15.23 25.16
CA PRO A 206 -0.16 14.00 25.14
C PRO A 206 0.07 13.36 23.76
N VAL A 207 -0.47 13.93 22.68
CA VAL A 207 -0.43 13.36 21.31
C VAL A 207 1.00 13.10 20.83
N VAL A 208 1.90 14.08 20.99
CA VAL A 208 3.33 13.95 20.71
C VAL A 208 4.13 14.19 21.99
N GLN A 209 5.16 13.37 22.22
CA GLN A 209 5.98 13.49 23.42
C GLN A 209 6.99 14.64 23.29
N GLY A 210 7.20 15.37 24.40
CA GLY A 210 8.03 16.58 24.40
C GLY A 210 9.48 16.38 23.97
N LYS A 211 10.06 15.20 24.21
CA LYS A 211 11.44 14.86 23.79
C LYS A 211 11.61 14.93 22.27
N ALA A 212 10.67 14.35 21.53
CA ALA A 212 10.68 14.37 20.07
C ALA A 212 10.36 15.78 19.51
N MET A 213 9.40 16.49 20.12
CA MET A 213 9.05 17.86 19.70
C MET A 213 10.23 18.83 19.87
N ARG A 214 10.92 18.79 21.01
CA ARG A 214 12.10 19.64 21.26
C ARG A 214 13.22 19.33 20.28
N PHE A 215 13.54 18.05 20.08
CA PHE A 215 14.54 17.66 19.08
C PHE A 215 14.18 18.16 17.68
N ALA A 216 12.91 18.05 17.25
CA ALA A 216 12.47 18.57 15.97
C ALA A 216 12.62 20.10 15.87
N ALA A 217 12.16 20.82 16.90
CA ALA A 217 12.23 22.28 16.96
C ALA A 217 13.69 22.79 16.94
N ASP A 218 14.55 22.18 17.75
CA ASP A 218 15.97 22.54 17.87
C ASP A 218 16.75 22.31 16.56
N ASN A 219 16.27 21.40 15.70
CA ASN A 219 16.85 21.08 14.39
C ASN A 219 16.08 21.68 13.21
N GLY A 220 15.07 22.53 13.45
CA GLY A 220 14.30 23.18 12.39
C GLY A 220 13.49 22.22 11.51
N LEU A 221 13.14 21.05 12.02
CA LEU A 221 12.35 20.05 11.30
C LEU A 221 10.85 20.33 11.44
N THR A 222 10.08 19.89 10.44
CA THR A 222 8.62 19.79 10.51
C THR A 222 8.21 18.38 10.90
N VAL A 223 7.16 18.26 11.71
CA VAL A 223 6.58 16.97 12.11
C VAL A 223 5.09 16.98 11.83
N GLN A 224 4.62 15.97 11.12
CA GLN A 224 3.20 15.83 10.79
C GLN A 224 2.52 14.87 11.76
N VAL A 225 1.36 15.26 12.28
CA VAL A 225 0.49 14.38 13.08
C VAL A 225 -0.70 13.99 12.22
N ALA A 226 -0.89 12.70 12.00
CA ALA A 226 -1.94 12.19 11.12
C ALA A 226 -2.63 10.95 11.71
N GLY A 227 -3.86 10.73 11.28
CA GLY A 227 -4.63 9.52 11.59
C GLY A 227 -4.59 8.52 10.44
N LEU A 228 -4.83 7.24 10.75
CA LEU A 228 -4.92 6.18 9.75
C LEU A 228 -6.03 6.44 8.71
N ALA A 229 -5.70 6.27 7.42
CA ALA A 229 -6.58 6.43 6.27
C ALA A 229 -7.24 7.81 6.13
N LYS A 230 -6.79 8.80 6.91
CA LYS A 230 -7.24 10.19 6.80
C LYS A 230 -6.47 10.89 5.70
N GLY A 231 -7.15 11.80 5.00
CA GLY A 231 -6.57 12.59 3.91
C GLY A 231 -5.95 13.90 4.36
N TYR A 232 -5.64 14.04 5.65
CA TYR A 232 -5.13 15.26 6.24
C TYR A 232 -4.29 15.00 7.48
N GLU A 233 -3.54 16.03 7.86
CA GLU A 233 -2.62 16.06 8.99
C GLU A 233 -2.62 17.45 9.64
N THR A 234 -2.01 17.54 10.83
CA THR A 234 -1.52 18.81 11.38
C THR A 234 -0.02 18.86 11.22
N THR A 235 0.50 19.94 10.63
CA THR A 235 1.95 20.17 10.54
C THR A 235 2.44 20.97 11.74
N LEU A 236 3.31 20.39 12.54
CA LEU A 236 4.04 21.06 13.62
C LEU A 236 5.29 21.73 13.02
N GLY A 237 5.46 23.04 13.25
CA GLY A 237 6.51 23.82 12.62
C GLY A 237 6.55 25.27 13.12
N THR A 238 6.58 26.23 12.19
CA THR A 238 6.76 27.66 12.51
C THR A 238 5.48 28.48 12.44
N THR A 239 4.41 27.94 11.87
CA THR A 239 3.15 28.67 11.63
C THR A 239 1.99 28.03 12.36
N THR A 240 0.99 28.85 12.70
CA THR A 240 -0.29 28.38 13.25
C THR A 240 -1.44 28.77 12.35
N ALA A 241 -2.23 27.79 11.96
CA ALA A 241 -3.44 27.99 11.19
C ALA A 241 -4.48 26.91 11.54
N TYR A 242 -5.74 27.32 11.67
CA TYR A 242 -6.86 26.40 11.76
C TYR A 242 -7.23 25.86 10.38
N ARG A 243 -7.61 24.59 10.35
CA ARG A 243 -8.07 23.96 9.11
C ARG A 243 -9.43 24.52 8.70
N LYS A 244 -9.57 24.80 7.42
CA LYS A 244 -10.83 25.26 6.80
C LYS A 244 -11.74 24.13 6.31
N ALA A 245 -11.17 22.97 6.01
CA ALA A 245 -11.86 21.83 5.40
C ALA A 245 -12.74 21.05 6.39
N SER A 246 -13.90 20.61 5.91
CA SER A 246 -14.78 19.70 6.63
C SER A 246 -14.35 18.24 6.43
N VAL A 247 -14.68 17.39 7.40
CA VAL A 247 -14.34 15.96 7.44
C VAL A 247 -15.60 15.16 7.14
N LEU A 248 -15.48 13.99 6.52
CA LEU A 248 -16.60 13.03 6.42
C LEU A 248 -17.15 12.74 7.82
N LYS A 249 -18.42 13.09 8.04
CA LYS A 249 -19.10 12.91 9.33
C LYS A 249 -19.68 11.50 9.54
N ARG A 250 -19.72 10.68 8.49
CA ARG A 250 -20.23 9.30 8.53
C ARG A 250 -19.35 8.35 7.73
N PRO A 251 -19.36 7.04 8.05
CA PRO A 251 -18.80 6.01 7.18
C PRO A 251 -19.40 6.08 5.77
N ILE A 252 -18.60 5.79 4.75
CA ILE A 252 -19.10 5.58 3.39
C ILE A 252 -19.84 4.24 3.32
N ARG A 253 -20.99 4.22 2.65
CA ARG A 253 -21.79 3.03 2.45
C ARG A 253 -21.40 2.37 1.13
N ILE A 254 -21.10 1.08 1.17
CA ILE A 254 -20.63 0.35 -0.02
C ILE A 254 -21.55 -0.81 -0.40
N ALA A 255 -21.80 -0.98 -1.69
CA ALA A 255 -22.37 -2.19 -2.25
C ALA A 255 -21.23 -3.03 -2.86
N VAL A 256 -21.23 -4.34 -2.64
CA VAL A 256 -20.14 -5.23 -3.09
C VAL A 256 -20.72 -6.32 -4.00
N MET A 257 -20.06 -6.63 -5.11
CA MET A 257 -20.33 -7.83 -5.90
C MET A 257 -19.16 -8.81 -5.76
N GLY A 258 -19.49 -10.06 -5.45
CA GLY A 258 -18.50 -11.14 -5.31
C GLY A 258 -18.06 -11.34 -3.86
N ALA A 259 -17.91 -12.62 -3.49
CA ALA A 259 -17.46 -13.06 -2.17
C ALA A 259 -16.63 -14.35 -2.27
N GLY A 260 -15.87 -14.49 -3.36
CA GLY A 260 -14.87 -15.55 -3.55
C GLY A 260 -13.60 -15.27 -2.74
N GLY A 261 -12.45 -15.84 -3.13
CA GLY A 261 -11.19 -15.69 -2.38
C GLY A 261 -10.76 -14.24 -2.13
N VAL A 262 -10.83 -13.38 -3.16
CA VAL A 262 -10.57 -11.93 -3.01
C VAL A 262 -11.70 -11.26 -2.22
N GLY A 263 -12.96 -11.56 -2.55
CA GLY A 263 -14.12 -10.90 -1.96
C GLY A 263 -14.28 -11.15 -0.47
N SER A 264 -14.02 -12.37 0.02
CA SER A 264 -14.04 -12.65 1.46
C SER A 264 -12.97 -11.86 2.20
N LYS A 265 -11.76 -11.77 1.65
CA LYS A 265 -10.69 -10.94 2.23
C LYS A 265 -11.03 -9.46 2.20
N PHE A 266 -11.53 -8.93 1.08
CA PHE A 266 -12.00 -7.56 1.03
C PHE A 266 -13.07 -7.23 2.09
N LEU A 267 -14.03 -8.13 2.31
CA LEU A 267 -15.05 -7.96 3.36
C LEU A 267 -14.46 -8.02 4.77
N GLU A 268 -13.53 -8.94 5.05
CA GLU A 268 -12.77 -8.98 6.32
C GLU A 268 -12.05 -7.64 6.54
N ARG A 269 -11.37 -7.13 5.50
CA ARG A 269 -10.67 -5.83 5.55
C ARG A 269 -11.63 -4.68 5.83
N CYS A 270 -12.81 -4.64 5.21
CA CYS A 270 -13.82 -3.59 5.47
C CYS A 270 -14.27 -3.56 6.93
N LEU A 271 -14.41 -4.74 7.57
CA LEU A 271 -14.81 -4.85 8.98
C LEU A 271 -13.76 -4.30 9.96
N GLU A 272 -12.52 -4.09 9.53
CA GLU A 272 -11.47 -3.46 10.33
C GLU A 272 -11.56 -1.92 10.36
N TRP A 273 -12.42 -1.34 9.52
CA TRP A 273 -12.62 0.11 9.39
C TRP A 273 -14.10 0.52 9.55
N PRO A 274 -14.80 0.09 10.62
CA PRO A 274 -16.23 0.37 10.80
C PRO A 274 -16.53 1.87 10.90
N GLU A 275 -15.55 2.69 11.27
CA GLU A 275 -15.66 4.15 11.35
C GLU A 275 -15.54 4.85 9.98
N LEU A 276 -15.03 4.16 8.96
CA LEU A 276 -14.87 4.69 7.60
C LEU A 276 -15.75 3.99 6.58
N ILE A 277 -16.07 2.70 6.77
CA ILE A 277 -16.77 1.87 5.79
C ILE A 277 -17.93 1.13 6.44
N GLU A 278 -19.11 1.25 5.84
CA GLU A 278 -20.27 0.42 6.10
C GLU A 278 -20.60 -0.43 4.86
N VAL A 279 -20.50 -1.75 4.98
CA VAL A 279 -20.93 -2.66 3.90
C VAL A 279 -22.45 -2.76 3.92
N ASP A 280 -23.16 -2.26 2.91
CA ASP A 280 -24.62 -2.24 2.84
C ASP A 280 -25.21 -3.57 2.36
N ARG A 281 -24.73 -4.07 1.22
CA ARG A 281 -25.26 -5.26 0.54
C ARG A 281 -24.19 -5.94 -0.32
N ILE A 282 -24.33 -7.26 -0.46
CA ILE A 282 -23.34 -8.12 -1.12
C ILE A 282 -24.04 -9.00 -2.17
N LEU A 283 -23.81 -8.74 -3.47
CA LEU A 283 -24.33 -9.54 -4.56
C LEU A 283 -23.49 -10.81 -4.76
N VAL A 284 -24.15 -11.97 -4.74
CA VAL A 284 -23.56 -13.28 -5.00
C VAL A 284 -24.47 -14.11 -5.89
N ARG A 285 -23.91 -15.12 -6.56
CA ARG A 285 -24.71 -16.08 -7.35
C ARG A 285 -25.70 -16.88 -6.51
N ASP A 286 -25.27 -17.27 -5.31
CA ASP A 286 -26.07 -18.07 -4.38
C ASP A 286 -26.03 -17.44 -2.98
N ALA A 287 -27.12 -16.76 -2.64
CA ALA A 287 -27.31 -16.15 -1.32
C ALA A 287 -27.67 -17.19 -0.24
N SER A 288 -28.20 -18.35 -0.63
CA SER A 288 -28.59 -19.43 0.30
C SER A 288 -27.39 -20.20 0.85
N LYS A 289 -26.24 -20.17 0.15
CA LYS A 289 -24.99 -20.76 0.64
C LYS A 289 -24.66 -20.23 2.04
N ARG A 290 -24.60 -21.14 3.02
CA ARG A 290 -24.23 -20.80 4.40
C ARG A 290 -22.83 -20.21 4.44
N ARG A 291 -22.70 -19.06 5.09
CA ARG A 291 -21.45 -18.33 5.30
C ARG A 291 -21.36 -18.01 6.78
N ASP A 292 -20.32 -18.47 7.44
CA ASP A 292 -20.01 -18.06 8.80
C ASP A 292 -19.26 -16.72 8.73
N HIS A 293 -20.02 -15.63 8.57
CA HIS A 293 -19.50 -14.30 8.35
C HIS A 293 -20.38 -13.25 9.03
N PRO A 294 -19.81 -12.21 9.68
CA PRO A 294 -20.61 -11.16 10.35
C PRO A 294 -21.62 -10.45 9.46
N LEU A 295 -21.38 -10.45 8.14
CA LEU A 295 -22.24 -9.84 7.13
C LEU A 295 -23.21 -10.82 6.45
N ALA A 296 -23.43 -12.03 6.99
CA ALA A 296 -24.25 -13.07 6.35
C ALA A 296 -25.65 -12.59 5.94
N ALA A 297 -26.29 -11.71 6.73
CA ALA A 297 -27.60 -11.15 6.44
C ALA A 297 -27.62 -10.15 5.26
N LYS A 298 -26.46 -9.69 4.79
CA LYS A 298 -26.33 -8.69 3.71
C LYS A 298 -26.16 -9.32 2.32
N PHE A 299 -26.09 -10.65 2.24
CA PHE A 299 -25.94 -11.37 0.97
C PHE A 299 -27.27 -11.45 0.22
N THR A 300 -27.24 -11.17 -1.08
CA THR A 300 -28.39 -11.25 -1.98
C THR A 300 -27.97 -11.85 -3.33
N SER A 301 -28.91 -12.47 -4.03
CA SER A 301 -28.76 -12.92 -5.43
C SER A 301 -29.63 -12.11 -6.40
N ASP A 302 -30.33 -11.08 -5.92
CA ASP A 302 -31.13 -10.21 -6.76
C ASP A 302 -30.27 -9.14 -7.42
N ALA A 303 -29.80 -9.43 -8.64
CA ALA A 303 -29.06 -8.47 -9.45
C ALA A 303 -29.94 -7.34 -10.03
N ARG A 304 -31.27 -7.55 -10.16
CA ARG A 304 -32.17 -6.61 -10.84
C ARG A 304 -32.41 -5.35 -10.02
N SER A 305 -32.60 -5.49 -8.71
CA SER A 305 -32.80 -4.36 -7.78
C SER A 305 -31.50 -3.87 -7.12
N PHE A 306 -30.35 -4.42 -7.53
CA PHE A 306 -29.07 -4.19 -6.86
C PHE A 306 -28.54 -2.76 -7.05
N VAL A 307 -28.73 -2.19 -8.24
CA VAL A 307 -28.31 -0.83 -8.59
C VAL A 307 -29.26 0.19 -7.98
N ARG A 308 -28.80 0.94 -6.99
CA ARG A 308 -29.50 2.07 -6.37
C ARG A 308 -28.49 3.12 -5.92
N ASN A 309 -28.91 4.38 -5.87
CA ASN A 309 -28.08 5.52 -5.44
C ASN A 309 -28.12 5.76 -3.91
N ASP A 310 -28.44 4.73 -3.13
CA ASP A 310 -28.48 4.75 -1.65
C ASP A 310 -27.14 4.37 -1.01
N VAL A 311 -26.11 4.12 -1.82
CA VAL A 311 -24.73 3.84 -1.42
C VAL A 311 -23.78 4.85 -2.07
N ASP A 312 -22.59 4.99 -1.49
CA ASP A 312 -21.57 5.93 -1.94
C ASP A 312 -20.61 5.28 -2.96
N VAL A 313 -20.31 3.99 -2.79
CA VAL A 313 -19.37 3.25 -3.64
C VAL A 313 -19.92 1.87 -4.00
N PHE A 314 -19.76 1.47 -5.26
CA PHE A 314 -19.91 0.09 -5.70
C PHE A 314 -18.55 -0.57 -5.93
N VAL A 315 -18.33 -1.73 -5.33
CA VAL A 315 -17.11 -2.53 -5.42
C VAL A 315 -17.37 -3.81 -6.22
N ASP A 316 -16.77 -3.93 -7.40
CA ASP A 316 -16.87 -5.10 -8.27
C ASP A 316 -15.68 -6.05 -8.11
N ILE A 317 -15.95 -7.22 -7.54
CA ILE A 317 -15.02 -8.35 -7.37
C ILE A 317 -15.57 -9.58 -8.11
N GLY A 318 -16.36 -9.33 -9.17
CA GLY A 318 -16.90 -10.35 -10.05
C GLY A 318 -15.85 -10.95 -10.99
N THR A 319 -16.30 -11.91 -11.79
CA THR A 319 -15.55 -12.49 -12.90
C THR A 319 -16.39 -12.41 -14.17
N GLY A 320 -15.73 -12.41 -15.35
CA GLY A 320 -16.43 -12.28 -16.62
C GLY A 320 -16.94 -10.87 -16.91
N VAL A 321 -17.53 -10.69 -18.10
CA VAL A 321 -18.02 -9.37 -18.55
C VAL A 321 -19.40 -9.03 -17.99
N SER A 322 -20.37 -9.94 -18.10
CA SER A 322 -21.75 -9.74 -17.59
C SER A 322 -21.95 -10.57 -16.31
N PRO A 323 -22.63 -10.05 -15.27
CA PRO A 323 -23.34 -8.76 -15.22
C PRO A 323 -22.45 -7.56 -14.82
N SER A 324 -21.16 -7.76 -14.57
CA SER A 324 -20.25 -6.76 -14.00
C SER A 324 -20.22 -5.45 -14.79
N ALA A 325 -20.07 -5.49 -16.11
CA ALA A 325 -20.01 -4.30 -16.96
C ALA A 325 -21.31 -3.47 -16.91
N GLU A 326 -22.47 -4.15 -16.87
CA GLU A 326 -23.79 -3.50 -16.77
C GLU A 326 -23.98 -2.83 -15.41
N LEU A 327 -23.55 -3.49 -14.33
CA LEU A 327 -23.62 -2.95 -12.98
C LEU A 327 -22.69 -1.75 -12.80
N LEU A 328 -21.44 -1.83 -13.28
CA LEU A 328 -20.49 -0.72 -13.25
C LEU A 328 -21.05 0.52 -13.95
N GLU A 329 -21.59 0.35 -15.17
CA GLU A 329 -22.20 1.45 -15.93
C GLU A 329 -23.46 1.99 -15.22
N GLY A 330 -24.30 1.11 -14.68
CA GLY A 330 -25.52 1.46 -13.96
C GLY A 330 -25.27 2.31 -12.72
N PHE A 331 -24.32 1.93 -11.87
CA PHE A 331 -23.94 2.71 -10.68
C PHE A 331 -23.33 4.07 -11.04
N LEU A 332 -22.43 4.12 -12.02
CA LEU A 332 -21.85 5.39 -12.48
C LEU A 332 -22.93 6.35 -13.00
N LYS A 333 -23.89 5.86 -13.80
CA LYS A 333 -25.03 6.67 -14.28
C LYS A 333 -25.92 7.15 -13.14
N ALA A 334 -26.02 6.40 -12.05
CA ALA A 334 -26.75 6.77 -10.85
C ALA A 334 -26.00 7.76 -9.94
N GLY A 335 -24.77 8.17 -10.31
CA GLY A 335 -23.94 9.07 -9.52
C GLY A 335 -23.22 8.41 -8.35
N VAL A 336 -23.08 7.08 -8.39
CA VAL A 336 -22.34 6.30 -7.40
C VAL A 336 -20.95 6.00 -7.94
N SER A 337 -19.91 6.27 -7.15
CA SER A 337 -18.52 5.97 -7.52
C SER A 337 -18.30 4.46 -7.56
N VAL A 338 -17.40 3.98 -8.43
CA VAL A 338 -17.15 2.55 -8.59
C VAL A 338 -15.67 2.21 -8.53
N THR A 339 -15.37 1.06 -7.95
CA THR A 339 -14.06 0.42 -8.01
C THR A 339 -14.18 -1.03 -8.47
N SER A 340 -13.23 -1.55 -9.26
CA SER A 340 -13.30 -2.91 -9.79
C SER A 340 -11.95 -3.64 -9.83
N ALA A 341 -11.97 -4.92 -9.48
CA ALA A 341 -10.89 -5.88 -9.74
C ALA A 341 -11.12 -6.71 -11.03
N ASN A 342 -12.25 -6.50 -11.71
CA ASN A 342 -12.64 -7.28 -12.88
C ASN A 342 -12.14 -6.65 -14.18
N LYS A 343 -10.91 -7.00 -14.54
CA LYS A 343 -10.23 -6.56 -15.77
C LYS A 343 -11.05 -6.75 -17.04
N GLN A 344 -11.80 -7.87 -17.17
CA GLN A 344 -12.55 -8.19 -18.37
C GLN A 344 -13.75 -7.25 -18.54
N ALA A 345 -14.49 -7.00 -17.45
CA ALA A 345 -15.62 -6.08 -17.46
C ALA A 345 -15.18 -4.63 -17.73
N VAL A 346 -14.10 -4.17 -17.08
CA VAL A 346 -13.55 -2.82 -17.28
C VAL A 346 -13.03 -2.67 -18.71
N ALA A 347 -12.24 -3.61 -19.22
CA ALA A 347 -11.66 -3.53 -20.56
C ALA A 347 -12.70 -3.63 -21.68
N ALA A 348 -13.80 -4.36 -21.48
CA ALA A 348 -14.89 -4.49 -22.46
C ALA A 348 -15.70 -3.19 -22.62
N SER A 349 -15.83 -2.38 -21.57
CA SER A 349 -16.70 -1.19 -21.54
C SER A 349 -15.98 0.11 -21.17
N ALA A 350 -14.65 0.16 -21.27
CA ALA A 350 -13.83 1.25 -20.76
C ALA A 350 -14.34 2.65 -21.18
N ASP A 351 -14.66 2.86 -22.45
CA ASP A 351 -15.14 4.17 -22.94
C ASP A 351 -16.51 4.54 -22.40
N LYS A 352 -17.43 3.56 -22.29
CA LYS A 352 -18.76 3.78 -21.68
C LYS A 352 -18.65 4.13 -20.20
N LEU A 353 -17.79 3.42 -19.48
CA LEU A 353 -17.54 3.67 -18.05
C LEU A 353 -16.93 5.05 -17.84
N ARG A 354 -15.91 5.44 -18.62
CA ARG A 354 -15.32 6.80 -18.56
C ARG A 354 -16.34 7.88 -18.87
N ALA A 355 -17.17 7.68 -19.90
CA ALA A 355 -18.22 8.62 -20.27
C ALA A 355 -19.27 8.76 -19.16
N ALA A 356 -19.71 7.65 -18.55
CA ALA A 356 -20.67 7.65 -17.45
C ALA A 356 -20.12 8.35 -16.21
N ALA A 357 -18.88 8.04 -15.81
CA ALA A 357 -18.19 8.69 -14.70
C ALA A 357 -18.07 10.20 -14.90
N LYS A 358 -17.65 10.63 -16.11
CA LYS A 358 -17.56 12.05 -16.46
C LYS A 358 -18.92 12.75 -16.41
N ALA A 359 -19.97 12.10 -16.90
CA ALA A 359 -21.31 12.68 -16.95
C ALA A 359 -21.96 12.85 -15.57
N SER A 360 -21.72 11.93 -14.64
CA SER A 360 -22.30 11.98 -13.30
C SER A 360 -21.43 12.67 -12.26
N GLY A 361 -20.13 12.88 -12.56
CA GLY A 361 -19.14 13.35 -11.59
C GLY A 361 -18.69 12.26 -10.60
N ALA A 362 -19.15 11.02 -10.76
CA ALA A 362 -18.72 9.89 -9.96
C ALA A 362 -17.31 9.43 -10.33
N MET A 363 -16.59 8.83 -9.38
CA MET A 363 -15.23 8.34 -9.60
C MET A 363 -15.25 6.92 -10.17
N LEU A 364 -14.28 6.61 -11.04
CA LEU A 364 -14.00 5.28 -11.57
C LEU A 364 -12.56 4.89 -11.25
N THR A 365 -12.38 3.89 -10.39
CA THR A 365 -11.09 3.27 -10.09
C THR A 365 -11.13 1.78 -10.46
N TYR A 366 -9.96 1.19 -10.72
CA TYR A 366 -9.84 -0.20 -11.14
C TYR A 366 -8.42 -0.73 -10.92
N SER A 367 -7.78 -0.28 -9.86
CA SER A 367 -6.35 -0.49 -9.62
C SER A 367 -6.02 -1.98 -9.50
N ALA A 368 -6.89 -2.70 -8.79
CA ALA A 368 -6.83 -4.15 -8.61
C ALA A 368 -7.01 -4.97 -9.91
N SER A 369 -7.53 -4.39 -10.99
CA SER A 369 -7.76 -5.11 -12.26
C SER A 369 -6.49 -5.39 -13.05
N VAL A 370 -5.44 -4.58 -12.88
CA VAL A 370 -4.23 -4.68 -13.71
C VAL A 370 -3.00 -5.11 -12.92
N GLY A 371 -2.82 -4.52 -11.75
CA GLY A 371 -1.58 -4.65 -10.99
C GLY A 371 -1.64 -5.61 -9.81
N GLY A 372 -2.81 -6.15 -9.44
CA GLY A 372 -2.98 -6.69 -8.09
C GLY A 372 -2.68 -5.59 -7.08
N GLY A 373 -1.59 -5.74 -6.33
CA GLY A 373 -0.99 -4.72 -5.45
C GLY A 373 0.13 -3.88 -6.08
N ALA A 374 0.48 -4.04 -7.36
CA ALA A 374 1.44 -3.17 -8.05
C ALA A 374 0.78 -1.87 -8.54
N PRO A 375 1.21 -0.66 -8.13
CA PRO A 375 0.53 0.59 -8.41
C PRO A 375 0.86 1.17 -9.81
N ILE A 376 0.75 0.35 -10.86
CA ILE A 376 1.12 0.73 -12.25
C ILE A 376 0.14 1.75 -12.82
N ILE A 377 -1.17 1.59 -12.55
CA ILE A 377 -2.21 2.52 -13.01
C ILE A 377 -1.97 3.91 -12.40
N GLU A 378 -1.62 3.95 -11.11
CA GLU A 378 -1.36 5.16 -10.35
C GLU A 378 -0.12 5.87 -10.83
N ALA A 379 0.96 5.12 -11.12
CA ALA A 379 2.15 5.69 -11.72
C ALA A 379 1.83 6.37 -13.06
N LEU A 380 1.07 5.71 -13.95
CA LEU A 380 0.66 6.32 -15.22
C LEU A 380 -0.25 7.54 -15.02
N LYS A 381 -1.25 7.45 -14.14
CA LYS A 381 -2.15 8.58 -13.83
C LYS A 381 -1.36 9.76 -13.27
N ARG A 382 -0.36 9.54 -12.42
CA ARG A 382 0.50 10.58 -11.86
C ARG A 382 1.35 11.25 -12.95
N ALA A 383 1.96 10.46 -13.83
CA ALA A 383 2.74 11.01 -14.95
C ALA A 383 1.88 11.95 -15.80
N VAL A 384 0.67 11.49 -16.17
CA VAL A 384 -0.28 12.30 -16.95
C VAL A 384 -0.75 13.55 -16.18
N ALA A 385 -1.06 13.41 -14.89
CA ALA A 385 -1.50 14.53 -14.05
C ALA A 385 -0.41 15.60 -13.86
N ALA A 386 0.86 15.20 -13.86
CA ALA A 386 2.01 16.10 -13.83
C ALA A 386 2.32 16.74 -15.21
N GLY A 387 1.58 16.38 -16.26
CA GLY A 387 1.75 16.91 -17.61
C GLY A 387 2.86 16.23 -18.43
N HIS A 388 3.44 15.12 -17.94
CA HIS A 388 4.41 14.34 -18.68
C HIS A 388 3.73 13.49 -19.76
N LYS A 389 4.43 13.27 -20.88
CA LYS A 389 4.02 12.28 -21.89
C LYS A 389 4.81 11.00 -21.69
N VAL A 390 4.12 9.86 -21.78
CA VAL A 390 4.80 8.56 -21.78
C VAL A 390 5.47 8.37 -23.14
N LYS A 391 6.80 8.14 -23.15
CA LYS A 391 7.57 7.72 -24.32
C LYS A 391 7.43 6.23 -24.57
N SER A 392 7.53 5.42 -23.51
CA SER A 392 7.37 3.98 -23.62
C SER A 392 6.82 3.38 -22.33
N LEU A 393 6.10 2.28 -22.48
CA LEU A 393 5.63 1.43 -21.40
C LEU A 393 6.09 0.01 -21.69
N ALA A 394 6.77 -0.60 -20.73
CA ALA A 394 7.10 -2.02 -20.74
C ALA A 394 6.69 -2.67 -19.43
N GLY A 395 6.19 -3.91 -19.45
CA GLY A 395 5.80 -4.59 -18.24
C GLY A 395 5.76 -6.10 -18.34
N VAL A 396 6.07 -6.72 -17.20
CA VAL A 396 5.83 -8.14 -16.93
C VAL A 396 4.63 -8.20 -16.00
N LEU A 397 3.50 -8.67 -16.52
CA LEU A 397 2.17 -8.37 -15.95
C LEU A 397 1.37 -9.62 -15.53
N ASN A 398 1.94 -10.82 -15.63
CA ASN A 398 1.23 -12.07 -15.35
C ASN A 398 2.07 -13.00 -14.48
N GLY A 399 1.57 -13.27 -13.26
CA GLY A 399 2.29 -14.09 -12.27
C GLY A 399 2.39 -15.57 -12.63
N THR A 400 1.40 -16.12 -13.34
CA THR A 400 1.39 -17.52 -13.77
C THR A 400 2.53 -17.82 -14.73
N SER A 401 2.63 -17.03 -15.81
CA SER A 401 3.72 -17.13 -16.79
C SER A 401 5.09 -16.87 -16.15
N ASN A 402 5.21 -15.88 -15.26
CA ASN A 402 6.45 -15.64 -14.51
C ASN A 402 6.89 -16.86 -13.70
N PHE A 403 5.98 -17.47 -12.95
CA PHE A 403 6.30 -18.64 -12.14
C PHE A 403 6.76 -19.80 -13.02
N VAL A 404 6.08 -20.05 -14.14
CA VAL A 404 6.47 -21.11 -15.08
C VAL A 404 7.86 -20.87 -15.65
N ILE A 405 8.14 -19.63 -16.09
CA ILE A 405 9.47 -19.25 -16.58
C ILE A 405 10.54 -19.41 -15.48
N ASP A 406 10.25 -19.00 -14.24
CA ASP A 406 11.17 -19.15 -13.11
C ASP A 406 11.52 -20.63 -12.82
N GLN A 407 10.53 -21.53 -12.91
CA GLN A 407 10.76 -22.97 -12.71
C GLN A 407 11.59 -23.58 -13.84
N VAL A 408 11.38 -23.13 -15.08
CA VAL A 408 12.19 -23.58 -16.22
C VAL A 408 13.61 -23.00 -16.15
N GLU A 409 13.78 -21.75 -15.71
CA GLU A 409 15.09 -21.17 -15.37
C GLU A 409 15.82 -21.98 -14.28
N ALA A 410 15.07 -22.58 -13.34
CA ALA A 410 15.60 -23.48 -12.32
C ALA A 410 15.87 -24.92 -12.81
N GLY A 411 15.65 -25.21 -14.11
CA GLY A 411 15.96 -26.49 -14.74
C GLY A 411 14.83 -27.52 -14.76
N LYS A 412 13.58 -27.14 -14.44
CA LYS A 412 12.43 -28.03 -14.60
C LYS A 412 11.95 -28.06 -16.07
N THR A 413 11.31 -29.16 -16.45
CA THR A 413 10.57 -29.23 -17.72
C THR A 413 9.32 -28.35 -17.67
N PHE A 414 8.79 -27.99 -18.83
CA PHE A 414 7.57 -27.18 -18.94
C PHE A 414 6.38 -27.82 -18.21
N ASP A 415 6.14 -29.11 -18.42
CA ASP A 415 5.06 -29.84 -17.76
C ASP A 415 5.21 -29.85 -16.23
N ALA A 416 6.43 -30.08 -15.72
CA ALA A 416 6.68 -30.06 -14.28
C ALA A 416 6.52 -28.66 -13.68
N ALA A 417 6.86 -27.62 -14.43
CA ALA A 417 6.64 -26.22 -14.03
C ALA A 417 5.14 -25.88 -13.97
N MET A 418 4.37 -26.30 -14.97
CA MET A 418 2.91 -26.11 -15.00
C MET A 418 2.20 -26.87 -13.88
N ASP A 419 2.59 -28.12 -13.62
CA ASP A 419 2.02 -28.91 -12.53
C ASP A 419 2.33 -28.31 -11.16
N GLU A 420 3.55 -27.81 -10.97
CA GLU A 420 3.92 -27.10 -9.75
C GLU A 420 3.14 -25.79 -9.59
N ALA A 421 2.95 -25.03 -10.68
CA ALA A 421 2.14 -23.81 -10.67
C ALA A 421 0.70 -24.11 -10.24
N ARG A 422 0.09 -25.19 -10.74
CA ARG A 422 -1.26 -25.63 -10.32
C ARG A 422 -1.29 -26.06 -8.85
N ARG A 423 -0.29 -26.85 -8.43
CA ARG A 423 -0.19 -27.37 -7.05
C ARG A 423 -0.07 -26.23 -6.03
N LEU A 424 0.68 -25.20 -6.36
CA LEU A 424 0.88 -24.01 -5.52
C LEU A 424 -0.23 -22.95 -5.71
N GLY A 425 -1.16 -23.16 -6.63
CA GLY A 425 -2.28 -22.24 -6.89
C GLY A 425 -1.93 -20.99 -7.68
N PHE A 426 -0.78 -20.97 -8.37
CA PHE A 426 -0.44 -19.92 -9.35
C PHE A 426 -1.23 -20.08 -10.65
N ALA A 427 -1.56 -21.31 -11.05
CA ALA A 427 -2.31 -21.61 -12.27
C ALA A 427 -3.65 -22.29 -11.95
N GLU A 428 -4.72 -21.88 -12.63
CA GLU A 428 -5.97 -22.64 -12.67
C GLU A 428 -5.83 -23.89 -13.58
N PRO A 429 -6.75 -24.88 -13.49
CA PRO A 429 -6.72 -26.04 -14.38
C PRO A 429 -6.69 -25.67 -15.86
N ASP A 430 -7.47 -24.66 -16.26
CA ASP A 430 -7.35 -24.00 -17.56
C ASP A 430 -6.53 -22.71 -17.40
N SER A 431 -5.32 -22.71 -17.93
CA SER A 431 -4.34 -21.60 -17.90
C SER A 431 -4.05 -21.07 -19.30
N THR A 432 -4.92 -21.35 -20.28
CA THR A 432 -4.72 -20.94 -21.68
C THR A 432 -4.51 -19.43 -21.80
N ALA A 433 -5.32 -18.63 -21.11
CA ALA A 433 -5.26 -17.18 -21.13
C ALA A 433 -3.98 -16.58 -20.52
N ASP A 434 -3.28 -17.35 -19.67
CA ASP A 434 -2.01 -16.95 -19.05
C ASP A 434 -0.82 -17.19 -19.99
N LEU A 435 -0.93 -18.15 -20.92
CA LEU A 435 0.15 -18.58 -21.81
C LEU A 435 0.03 -18.03 -23.23
N ASP A 436 -1.19 -17.78 -23.71
CA ASP A 436 -1.45 -17.26 -25.06
C ASP A 436 -1.37 -15.73 -25.17
N GLY A 437 -1.15 -15.04 -24.05
CA GLY A 437 -1.05 -13.58 -23.95
C GLY A 437 -2.39 -12.86 -23.76
N THR A 438 -3.51 -13.55 -23.66
CA THR A 438 -4.85 -12.94 -23.50
C THR A 438 -4.97 -12.11 -22.20
N ASP A 439 -4.50 -12.64 -21.07
CA ASP A 439 -4.52 -11.90 -19.78
C ASP A 439 -3.66 -10.64 -19.85
N VAL A 440 -2.45 -10.79 -20.39
CA VAL A 440 -1.49 -9.69 -20.57
C VAL A 440 -2.04 -8.65 -21.53
N GLY A 441 -2.74 -9.06 -22.59
CA GLY A 441 -3.38 -8.18 -23.56
C GLY A 441 -4.50 -7.33 -22.96
N ALA A 442 -5.33 -7.91 -22.11
CA ALA A 442 -6.36 -7.16 -21.39
C ALA A 442 -5.74 -6.09 -20.46
N LYS A 443 -4.66 -6.43 -19.76
CA LYS A 443 -3.91 -5.51 -18.89
C LYS A 443 -3.22 -4.41 -19.69
N LEU A 444 -2.51 -4.76 -20.76
CA LEU A 444 -1.82 -3.81 -21.64
C LEU A 444 -2.81 -2.83 -22.27
N LYS A 445 -4.00 -3.29 -22.70
CA LYS A 445 -5.07 -2.41 -23.20
C LYS A 445 -5.41 -1.32 -22.19
N LEU A 446 -5.68 -1.68 -20.93
CA LEU A 446 -6.03 -0.73 -19.88
C LEU A 446 -4.91 0.25 -19.56
N LEU A 447 -3.66 -0.21 -19.48
CA LEU A 447 -2.50 0.65 -19.23
C LEU A 447 -2.25 1.62 -20.40
N ARG A 448 -2.32 1.11 -21.63
CA ARG A 448 -2.13 1.89 -22.85
C ARG A 448 -3.16 3.01 -22.98
N ASP A 449 -4.42 2.75 -22.67
CA ASP A 449 -5.45 3.78 -22.73
C ASP A 449 -5.18 4.96 -21.75
N ILE A 450 -4.45 4.70 -20.65
CA ILE A 450 -4.02 5.74 -19.71
C ILE A 450 -2.76 6.44 -20.24
N ALA A 451 -1.76 5.66 -20.68
CA ALA A 451 -0.47 6.17 -21.13
C ALA A 451 -0.55 6.97 -22.45
N PHE A 452 -1.43 6.54 -23.36
CA PHE A 452 -1.58 7.04 -24.73
C PHE A 452 -3.05 7.30 -25.05
N PRO A 453 -3.71 8.25 -24.37
CA PRO A 453 -5.16 8.44 -24.47
C PRO A 453 -5.60 8.73 -25.90
N GLY A 454 -6.65 8.03 -26.36
CA GLY A 454 -7.21 8.17 -27.71
C GLY A 454 -6.39 7.48 -28.82
N GLN A 455 -5.30 6.80 -28.49
CA GLN A 455 -4.47 6.08 -29.45
C GLN A 455 -4.70 4.56 -29.32
N SER A 456 -5.12 3.95 -30.43
CA SER A 456 -5.16 2.49 -30.56
C SER A 456 -3.97 2.04 -31.38
N PRO A 457 -3.31 0.92 -31.02
CA PRO A 457 -2.19 0.43 -31.78
C PRO A 457 -2.69 -0.10 -33.12
N LYS A 458 -1.91 0.16 -34.16
CA LYS A 458 -2.21 -0.37 -35.50
C LYS A 458 -2.00 -1.89 -35.56
N HIS A 459 -0.99 -2.36 -34.84
CA HIS A 459 -0.64 -3.77 -34.72
C HIS A 459 -0.14 -4.05 -33.30
N ILE A 460 -0.48 -5.22 -32.77
CA ILE A 460 0.13 -5.77 -31.56
C ILE A 460 0.71 -7.12 -31.97
N GLU A 461 2.04 -7.23 -31.93
CA GLU A 461 2.71 -8.51 -32.13
C GLU A 461 2.44 -9.39 -30.90
N VAL A 462 1.91 -10.59 -31.09
CA VAL A 462 1.60 -11.53 -29.99
C VAL A 462 2.37 -12.82 -30.21
N GLY A 463 3.27 -13.13 -29.28
CA GLY A 463 3.91 -14.43 -29.15
C GLY A 463 3.23 -15.24 -28.05
N GLN A 464 3.18 -16.56 -28.21
CA GLN A 464 2.67 -17.49 -27.19
C GLN A 464 3.82 -18.10 -26.40
N ILE A 465 3.55 -18.51 -25.16
CA ILE A 465 4.47 -19.29 -24.34
C ILE A 465 4.22 -20.76 -24.62
N THR A 466 5.17 -21.40 -25.27
CA THR A 466 5.24 -22.84 -25.51
C THR A 466 6.53 -23.42 -24.95
N GLU A 467 6.61 -24.74 -24.76
CA GLU A 467 7.84 -25.41 -24.34
C GLU A 467 9.04 -25.04 -25.23
N ASP A 468 8.87 -25.11 -26.55
CA ASP A 468 9.92 -24.77 -27.53
C ASP A 468 10.35 -23.29 -27.49
N SER A 469 9.50 -22.40 -27.00
CA SER A 469 9.80 -20.96 -26.92
C SER A 469 10.62 -20.57 -25.69
N LEU A 470 10.69 -21.44 -24.67
CA LEU A 470 11.36 -21.19 -23.39
C LEU A 470 12.86 -21.46 -23.47
N VAL A 471 13.52 -20.79 -24.41
CA VAL A 471 14.98 -20.88 -24.61
C VAL A 471 15.67 -19.76 -23.86
N ILE A 472 16.50 -20.11 -22.88
CA ILE A 472 17.14 -19.15 -21.96
C ILE A 472 18.66 -19.25 -22.13
N PRO A 473 19.29 -18.28 -22.82
CA PRO A 473 20.74 -18.26 -22.96
C PRO A 473 21.46 -18.12 -21.62
N ALA A 474 22.66 -18.69 -21.51
CA ALA A 474 23.48 -18.57 -20.30
C ALA A 474 23.77 -17.09 -19.97
N GLY A 475 23.56 -16.71 -18.70
CA GLY A 475 23.79 -15.34 -18.24
C GLY A 475 22.72 -14.33 -18.65
N LYS A 476 21.57 -14.78 -19.17
CA LYS A 476 20.40 -13.95 -19.51
C LYS A 476 19.19 -14.38 -18.68
N GLY A 477 18.18 -13.51 -18.60
CA GLY A 477 16.86 -13.85 -18.10
C GLY A 477 15.84 -13.87 -19.25
N LEU A 478 14.78 -14.67 -19.11
CA LEU A 478 13.68 -14.70 -20.08
C LEU A 478 12.42 -14.13 -19.44
N ARG A 479 11.70 -13.22 -20.09
CA ARG A 479 10.42 -12.70 -19.55
C ARG A 479 9.37 -12.55 -20.64
N TYR A 480 8.11 -12.76 -20.29
CA TYR A 480 6.99 -12.41 -21.17
C TYR A 480 6.67 -10.93 -21.00
N VAL A 481 7.15 -10.11 -21.94
CA VAL A 481 7.13 -8.64 -21.84
C VAL A 481 6.03 -8.08 -22.73
N ALA A 482 5.19 -7.24 -22.14
CA ALA A 482 4.23 -6.39 -22.82
C ALA A 482 4.84 -5.00 -23.05
N ARG A 483 4.82 -4.50 -24.29
CA ARG A 483 5.31 -3.16 -24.65
C ARG A 483 4.26 -2.35 -25.38
N ALA A 484 4.27 -1.04 -25.14
CA ALA A 484 3.56 -0.04 -25.93
C ALA A 484 4.40 1.23 -26.07
N TYR A 485 4.53 1.74 -27.29
CA TYR A 485 5.32 2.94 -27.58
C TYR A 485 4.82 3.61 -28.87
N PRO A 486 4.81 4.95 -28.95
CA PRO A 486 4.41 5.67 -30.15
C PRO A 486 5.55 5.69 -31.18
N THR A 487 5.20 5.57 -32.45
CA THR A 487 6.11 5.79 -33.59
C THR A 487 5.50 6.80 -34.56
N PRO A 488 6.24 7.30 -35.57
CA PRO A 488 5.67 8.15 -36.63
C PRO A 488 4.51 7.48 -37.39
N GLU A 489 4.47 6.15 -37.39
CA GLU A 489 3.41 5.37 -38.04
C GLU A 489 2.18 5.17 -37.13
N GLY A 490 2.24 5.59 -35.87
CA GLY A 490 1.20 5.41 -34.87
C GLY A 490 1.68 4.61 -33.66
N LEU A 491 0.75 4.27 -32.78
CA LEU A 491 1.06 3.47 -31.60
C LEU A 491 1.39 2.03 -31.99
N GLN A 492 2.50 1.51 -31.49
CA GLN A 492 2.95 0.13 -31.68
C GLN A 492 2.93 -0.61 -30.34
N GLY A 493 2.89 -1.94 -30.39
CA GLY A 493 3.01 -2.77 -29.20
C GLY A 493 3.36 -4.21 -29.49
N SER A 494 3.83 -4.91 -28.46
CA SER A 494 4.19 -6.32 -28.52
C SER A 494 3.90 -7.01 -27.19
N MET A 495 3.62 -8.32 -27.23
CA MET A 495 3.50 -9.19 -26.07
C MET A 495 4.18 -10.50 -26.43
N LYS A 496 5.41 -10.70 -25.98
CA LYS A 496 6.20 -11.87 -26.36
C LYS A 496 7.29 -12.16 -25.34
N LEU A 497 7.88 -13.36 -25.44
CA LEU A 497 9.08 -13.69 -24.71
C LEU A 497 10.25 -12.86 -25.22
N GLU A 498 10.96 -12.23 -24.29
CA GLU A 498 12.17 -11.44 -24.55
C GLU A 498 13.32 -11.97 -23.69
N VAL A 499 14.47 -12.19 -24.32
CA VAL A 499 15.73 -12.47 -23.63
C VAL A 499 16.34 -11.13 -23.21
N LEU A 500 16.59 -10.98 -21.92
CA LEU A 500 17.06 -9.75 -21.30
C LEU A 500 18.38 -9.99 -20.56
N ASP A 501 19.15 -8.93 -20.34
CA ASP A 501 20.32 -8.99 -19.45
C ASP A 501 19.92 -9.42 -18.04
N ALA A 502 20.80 -10.16 -17.35
CA ALA A 502 20.50 -10.73 -16.04
C ALA A 502 20.19 -9.66 -14.97
N ASP A 503 20.74 -8.47 -15.11
CA ASP A 503 20.54 -7.31 -14.24
C ASP A 503 19.39 -6.39 -14.69
N HIS A 504 18.75 -6.68 -15.83
CA HIS A 504 17.64 -5.88 -16.34
C HIS A 504 16.45 -5.90 -15.37
N TYR A 505 15.87 -4.73 -15.08
CA TYR A 505 14.83 -4.57 -14.05
C TYR A 505 13.65 -5.56 -14.16
N LEU A 506 13.19 -5.84 -15.38
CA LEU A 506 12.10 -6.79 -15.64
C LEU A 506 12.45 -8.25 -15.31
N VAL A 507 13.72 -8.65 -15.34
CA VAL A 507 14.16 -10.02 -14.94
C VAL A 507 13.94 -10.25 -13.45
N GLY A 508 13.90 -9.18 -12.65
CA GLY A 508 13.56 -9.28 -11.24
C GLY A 508 12.08 -9.56 -10.96
N ALA A 509 11.20 -9.58 -11.96
CA ALA A 509 9.80 -9.99 -11.77
C ALA A 509 9.78 -11.52 -11.53
N ARG A 510 9.66 -11.92 -10.27
CA ARG A 510 9.72 -13.32 -9.83
C ARG A 510 8.40 -13.75 -9.18
N GLY A 511 8.02 -15.01 -9.38
CA GLY A 511 6.76 -15.57 -8.89
C GLY A 511 5.56 -14.72 -9.31
N GLU A 512 4.71 -14.33 -8.36
CA GLU A 512 3.52 -13.52 -8.63
C GLU A 512 3.79 -12.01 -8.83
N GLN A 513 5.05 -11.55 -8.86
CA GLN A 513 5.35 -10.13 -8.98
C GLN A 513 5.03 -9.58 -10.38
N ASN A 514 4.41 -8.42 -10.42
CA ASN A 514 4.33 -7.58 -11.61
C ASN A 514 5.39 -6.48 -11.54
N ARG A 515 6.01 -6.17 -12.67
CA ARG A 515 6.93 -5.04 -12.82
C ARG A 515 6.62 -4.24 -14.07
N ALA A 516 6.79 -2.93 -13.99
CA ALA A 516 6.67 -2.03 -15.14
C ALA A 516 7.79 -0.99 -15.17
N ILE A 517 8.16 -0.60 -16.38
CA ILE A 517 9.04 0.51 -16.70
C ILE A 517 8.19 1.51 -17.49
N ILE A 518 8.16 2.76 -17.03
CA ILE A 518 7.47 3.88 -17.67
C ILE A 518 8.54 4.92 -17.99
N GLU A 519 8.82 5.12 -19.28
CA GLU A 519 9.75 6.14 -19.73
C GLU A 519 8.97 7.39 -20.12
N LEU A 520 9.41 8.55 -19.67
CA LEU A 520 8.75 9.83 -19.87
C LEU A 520 9.47 10.71 -20.91
N ASP A 521 8.78 11.72 -21.41
CA ASP A 521 9.30 12.64 -22.41
C ASP A 521 10.45 13.54 -21.92
N ASN A 522 10.60 13.68 -20.61
CA ASN A 522 11.71 14.37 -19.95
C ASN A 522 12.93 13.46 -19.63
N ASP A 523 12.99 12.26 -20.21
CA ASP A 523 14.06 11.26 -20.00
C ASP A 523 14.12 10.66 -18.60
N GLU A 524 13.10 10.91 -17.75
CA GLU A 524 12.92 10.15 -16.52
C GLU A 524 12.36 8.75 -16.81
N THR A 525 12.84 7.78 -16.06
CA THR A 525 12.34 6.40 -16.08
C THR A 525 11.80 6.03 -14.72
N TRP A 526 10.53 5.63 -14.67
CA TRP A 526 9.86 5.20 -13.45
C TRP A 526 9.75 3.68 -13.41
N TYR A 527 10.23 3.11 -12.32
CA TYR A 527 10.19 1.67 -12.04
C TYR A 527 9.09 1.37 -11.04
N VAL A 528 8.21 0.44 -11.38
CA VAL A 528 7.06 0.05 -10.54
C VAL A 528 7.10 -1.45 -10.31
N THR A 529 6.84 -1.90 -9.09
CA THR A 529 6.78 -3.31 -8.70
C THR A 529 5.69 -3.54 -7.67
N GLY A 530 5.25 -4.79 -7.55
CA GLY A 530 4.32 -5.25 -6.52
C GLY A 530 3.80 -6.64 -6.86
N LYS A 531 3.03 -7.25 -5.96
CA LYS A 531 2.40 -8.55 -6.26
C LYS A 531 1.23 -8.38 -7.23
N GLY A 532 1.30 -9.06 -8.37
CA GLY A 532 0.34 -9.03 -9.47
C GLY A 532 -0.92 -9.86 -9.28
N ALA A 533 -0.94 -10.74 -8.28
CA ALA A 533 -2.03 -11.67 -7.99
C ALA A 533 -2.11 -11.97 -6.48
N GLY A 534 -3.12 -12.76 -6.10
CA GLY A 534 -3.35 -13.18 -4.73
C GLY A 534 -4.47 -12.40 -4.04
N ALA A 535 -5.15 -13.07 -3.11
CA ALA A 535 -6.30 -12.50 -2.41
C ALA A 535 -5.94 -11.25 -1.60
N TRP A 536 -4.80 -11.28 -0.88
CA TRP A 536 -4.35 -10.17 -0.05
C TRP A 536 -3.98 -8.92 -0.88
N PRO A 537 -3.04 -8.96 -1.84
CA PRO A 537 -2.68 -7.79 -2.64
C PRO A 537 -3.87 -7.19 -3.39
N THR A 538 -4.73 -8.04 -3.97
CA THR A 538 -5.93 -7.58 -4.68
C THR A 538 -6.94 -6.91 -3.75
N SER A 539 -7.18 -7.48 -2.56
CA SER A 539 -8.06 -6.88 -1.56
C SER A 539 -7.53 -5.56 -1.02
N GLU A 540 -6.20 -5.43 -0.87
CA GLU A 540 -5.56 -4.20 -0.38
C GLU A 540 -5.67 -3.08 -1.42
N SER A 541 -5.48 -3.42 -2.71
CA SER A 541 -5.69 -2.49 -3.82
C SER A 541 -7.15 -2.00 -3.93
N LEU A 542 -8.12 -2.91 -3.77
CA LEU A 542 -9.55 -2.53 -3.71
C LEU A 542 -9.89 -1.66 -2.50
N LEU A 543 -9.32 -1.98 -1.32
CA LEU A 543 -9.50 -1.17 -0.12
C LEU A 543 -8.91 0.23 -0.30
N ALA A 544 -7.70 0.32 -0.88
CA ALA A 544 -7.04 1.59 -1.15
C ALA A 544 -7.85 2.47 -2.11
N ASP A 545 -8.42 1.89 -3.17
CA ASP A 545 -9.35 2.55 -4.07
C ASP A 545 -10.61 3.05 -3.34
N THR A 546 -11.20 2.19 -2.51
CA THR A 546 -12.42 2.50 -1.74
C THR A 546 -12.18 3.66 -0.77
N LEU A 547 -11.07 3.62 -0.03
CA LEU A 547 -10.68 4.67 0.91
C LEU A 547 -10.24 5.96 0.19
N GLN A 548 -9.65 5.86 -1.01
CA GLN A 548 -9.36 7.03 -1.83
C GLN A 548 -10.64 7.75 -2.24
N ILE A 549 -11.62 7.00 -2.76
CA ILE A 549 -12.92 7.56 -3.11
C ILE A 549 -13.52 8.24 -1.87
N ALA A 550 -13.49 7.60 -0.70
CA ALA A 550 -13.98 8.22 0.54
C ALA A 550 -13.31 9.57 0.84
N ARG A 551 -11.99 9.68 0.67
CA ARG A 551 -11.26 10.93 0.92
C ARG A 551 -11.56 12.03 -0.09
N GLU A 552 -11.78 11.67 -1.36
CA GLU A 552 -11.99 12.61 -2.46
C GLU A 552 -13.46 12.95 -2.70
N MET A 553 -14.38 12.23 -2.06
CA MET A 553 -15.81 12.50 -2.16
C MET A 553 -16.15 13.90 -1.64
N PRO A 554 -16.88 14.72 -2.43
CA PRO A 554 -17.40 15.98 -1.95
C PRO A 554 -18.30 15.74 -0.74
N LEU A 555 -18.15 16.57 0.29
CA LEU A 555 -19.01 16.54 1.46
C LEU A 555 -20.39 16.99 1.02
N LYS A 556 -21.31 16.04 0.89
CA LYS A 556 -22.72 16.29 0.55
C LYS A 556 -23.49 16.82 1.74
#